data_AF-A0A1V6BQ79-F1
#
_entry.id   AF-A0A1V6BQ79-F1
#
_cell.length_a   1.000
_cell.length_b   1.000
_cell.length_c   1.000
_cell.angle_alpha   90.00
_cell.angle_beta   90.00
_cell.angle_gamma   90.00
#
_symmetry.space_group_name_H-M   'P 1'
#
loop_
_entity.id
_entity.type
_entity.pdbx_description
1 polymer ?
#
loop_
_entity_poly.entity_id
_entity_poly.type
_entity_poly.pdbx_seq_one_letter_code
_entity_poly.pdbx_strand_id
1 'polypeptide(L)' 'MAEEKKEVLAVMSKVKAYIKNTAGMNTSAAVADVLSAKVKELCDNAIANAKKANRKTVMDKDF' A
#
# COMPACT_ATOMS: atom_id res chain seq x y z
N MET A 1 -15.44 -3.02 -20.70
CA MET A 1 -14.68 -2.23 -19.70
C MET A 1 -13.71 -3.18 -19.01
N ALA A 2 -12.42 -2.85 -18.92
CA ALA A 2 -11.46 -3.68 -18.21
C ALA A 2 -11.75 -3.60 -16.70
N GLU A 3 -12.01 -4.74 -16.09
CA GLU A 3 -12.15 -4.87 -14.64
C GLU A 3 -10.76 -4.62 -14.03
N GLU A 4 -10.49 -3.40 -13.57
CA GLU A 4 -9.31 -3.10 -12.75
C GLU A 4 -9.45 -3.90 -11.45
N LYS A 5 -8.87 -5.10 -11.42
CA LYS A 5 -8.58 -5.81 -10.18
C LYS A 5 -7.79 -4.84 -9.31
N LYS A 6 -8.43 -4.30 -8.28
CA LYS A 6 -7.75 -3.57 -7.20
C LYS A 6 -6.75 -4.54 -6.59
N GLU A 7 -5.51 -4.41 -7.04
CA GLU A 7 -4.46 -5.33 -6.63
C GLU A 7 -4.10 -4.99 -5.19
N VAL A 8 -4.29 -5.97 -4.31
CA VAL A 8 -4.03 -5.79 -2.89
C VAL A 8 -2.53 -5.89 -2.66
N LEU A 9 -1.87 -4.74 -2.52
CA LEU A 9 -0.42 -4.64 -2.35
C LEU A 9 0.08 -4.99 -0.93
N ALA A 10 -0.84 -5.20 0.02
CA ALA A 10 -0.52 -5.45 1.42
C ALA A 10 -1.12 -6.76 1.95
N VAL A 11 -0.36 -7.48 2.77
CA VAL A 11 -0.83 -8.73 3.40
C VAL A 11 -1.88 -8.41 4.46
N MET A 12 -3.16 -8.50 4.08
CA MET A 12 -4.30 -8.10 4.92
C MET A 12 -4.39 -8.88 6.24
N SER A 13 -3.91 -10.11 6.30
CA SER A 13 -3.89 -10.87 7.56
C SER A 13 -3.02 -10.20 8.62
N LYS A 14 -1.85 -9.66 8.24
CA LYS A 14 -0.95 -8.95 9.17
C LYS A 14 -1.54 -7.62 9.62
N VAL A 15 -2.16 -6.87 8.70
CA VAL A 15 -2.80 -5.59 9.02
C VAL A 15 -3.98 -5.78 9.97
N LYS A 16 -4.86 -6.75 9.69
CA LYS A 16 -5.98 -7.09 10.57
C LYS A 16 -5.52 -7.54 11.95
N ALA A 17 -4.50 -8.39 12.01
CA ALA A 17 -3.92 -8.85 13.27
C ALA A 17 -3.32 -7.68 14.06
N TYR A 18 -2.61 -6.75 13.40
CA TYR A 18 -2.08 -5.55 14.05
C TYR A 18 -3.20 -4.70 14.67
N ILE A 19 -4.23 -4.34 13.88
CA ILE A 19 -5.36 -3.52 14.37
C ILE A 19 -6.07 -4.20 15.57
N LYS A 20 -6.28 -5.51 15.48
CA LYS A 20 -6.91 -6.28 16.56
C LYS A 20 -6.03 -6.36 17.81
N ASN A 21 -4.74 -6.61 17.67
CA ASN A 21 -3.82 -6.76 18.81
C ASN A 21 -3.51 -5.41 19.48
N THR A 22 -3.48 -4.32 18.73
CA THR A 22 -3.20 -2.98 19.26
C THR A 22 -4.41 -2.34 19.91
N ALA A 23 -5.61 -2.52 19.34
CA ALA A 23 -6.79 -1.76 19.75
C ALA A 23 -8.05 -2.61 19.99
N GLY A 24 -7.96 -3.95 19.87
CA GLY A 24 -9.13 -4.84 20.00
C GLY A 24 -10.16 -4.72 18.87
N MET A 25 -9.84 -3.98 17.80
CA MET A 25 -10.80 -3.64 16.75
C MET A 25 -10.84 -4.67 15.63
N ASN A 26 -12.03 -4.84 15.03
CA ASN A 26 -12.20 -5.59 13.80
C ASN A 26 -12.05 -4.65 12.59
N THR A 27 -11.61 -5.21 11.46
CA THR A 27 -11.38 -4.45 10.23
C THR A 27 -12.41 -4.87 9.17
N SER A 28 -13.09 -3.90 8.55
CA SER A 28 -14.04 -4.19 7.47
C SER A 28 -13.32 -4.65 6.19
N ALA A 29 -14.03 -5.33 5.29
CA ALA A 29 -13.48 -5.80 4.03
C ALA A 29 -13.02 -4.64 3.11
N ALA A 30 -13.73 -3.51 3.15
CA ALA A 30 -13.42 -2.33 2.33
C ALA A 30 -12.08 -1.65 2.69
N VAL A 31 -11.54 -1.89 3.90
CA VAL A 31 -10.24 -1.35 4.30
C VAL A 31 -9.11 -1.88 3.42
N ALA A 32 -9.24 -3.10 2.89
CA ALA A 32 -8.23 -3.67 2.00
C ALA A 32 -8.04 -2.82 0.74
N ASP A 33 -9.15 -2.39 0.12
CA ASP A 33 -9.12 -1.52 -1.07
C ASP A 33 -8.49 -0.17 -0.76
N VAL A 34 -8.90 0.45 0.35
CA VAL A 34 -8.43 1.78 0.76
C VAL A 34 -6.93 1.77 1.05
N LEU A 35 -6.46 0.77 1.81
CA LEU A 35 -5.04 0.65 2.13
C LEU A 35 -4.21 0.36 0.88
N SER A 36 -4.71 -0.49 -0.02
CA SER A 36 -4.01 -0.81 -1.26
C SER A 36 -3.87 0.41 -2.16
N ALA A 37 -4.91 1.24 -2.26
CA ALA A 37 -4.84 2.52 -2.96
C ALA A 37 -3.78 3.45 -2.36
N LYS A 38 -3.68 3.51 -1.03
CA LYS A 38 -2.66 4.34 -0.35
C LYS A 38 -1.24 3.83 -0.54
N VAL A 39 -1.03 2.51 -0.46
CA VAL A 39 0.28 1.91 -0.74
C VAL A 39 0.68 2.17 -2.20
N LYS A 40 -0.25 2.07 -3.15
CA LYS A 40 0.01 2.36 -4.56
C LYS A 40 0.44 3.82 -4.76
N GLU A 41 -0.29 4.77 -4.17
CA GLU A 41 0.04 6.19 -4.21
C GLU A 41 1.46 6.48 -3.68
N LEU A 42 1.83 5.87 -2.55
CA LEU A 42 3.17 5.98 -1.98
C LEU A 42 4.24 5.40 -2.91
N CYS A 43 4.01 4.21 -3.47
CA CYS A 43 4.92 3.59 -4.43
C CYS A 43 5.09 4.42 -5.70
N ASP A 44 4.01 4.98 -6.25
CA ASP A 44 4.04 5.80 -7.45
C ASP A 44 4.88 7.08 -7.22
N ASN A 45 4.71 7.71 -6.06
CA ASN A 45 5.51 8.87 -5.65
C ASN A 45 6.99 8.48 -5.48
N ALA A 46 7.28 7.36 -4.82
CA ALA A 46 8.64 6.89 -4.63
C ALA A 46 9.34 6.54 -5.96
N ILE A 47 8.61 5.93 -6.90
CA ILE A 47 9.09 5.68 -8.26
C ILE A 47 9.40 7.02 -8.97
N ALA A 48 8.54 8.02 -8.84
CA ALA A 48 8.77 9.33 -9.44
C ALA A 48 10.03 10.00 -8.87
N ASN A 49 10.25 9.90 -7.55
CA ASN A 49 11.45 10.43 -6.88
C ASN A 49 12.72 9.69 -7.33
N ALA A 50 12.69 8.36 -7.40
CA ALA A 50 13.82 7.56 -7.89
C ALA A 50 14.16 7.90 -9.35
N LYS A 51 13.14 8.07 -10.21
CA LYS A 51 13.31 8.50 -11.61
C LYS A 51 13.93 9.89 -11.71
N LYS A 52 13.47 10.86 -10.92
CA LYS A 52 14.06 12.22 -10.85
C LYS A 52 15.53 12.18 -10.43
N ALA A 53 15.88 11.23 -9.56
CA ALA A 53 17.26 10.99 -9.14
C ALA A 53 18.08 10.12 -10.12
N ASN A 54 17.58 9.83 -11.33
CA ASN A 54 18.19 8.97 -12.34
C ASN A 54 18.56 7.56 -11.84
N ARG A 55 17.80 7.02 -10.89
CA ARG A 55 17.98 5.67 -10.35
C ARG A 55 16.90 4.72 -10.86
N LYS A 56 17.28 3.45 -11.04
CA LYS A 56 16.36 2.34 -11.32
C LYS A 56 15.89 1.60 -10.06
N THR A 57 16.44 1.98 -8.91
CA THR A 57 16.14 1.39 -7.60
C THR A 57 15.43 2.42 -6.74
N VAL A 58 14.22 2.11 -6.31
CA VAL A 58 13.51 2.86 -5.27
C VAL A 58 14.18 2.58 -3.93
N MET A 59 14.55 3.63 -3.22
CA MET A 59 15.21 3.57 -1.93
C MET A 59 14.25 4.05 -0.84
N ASP A 60 14.59 3.75 0.41
CA ASP A 60 13.92 4.25 1.61
C ASP A 60 13.64 5.76 1.57
N LYS A 61 14.63 6.56 1.14
CA LYS A 61 14.50 8.03 0.99
C LYS A 61 13.52 8.51 -0.08
N ASP A 62 13.01 7.62 -0.93
CA ASP A 62 12.05 7.97 -1.98
C ASP A 62 10.60 7.95 -1.49
N PHE A 63 10.32 7.22 -0.39
CA PHE A 63 8.99 7.05 0.19
C PHE A 63 8.58 8.21 1.12
#